data_AF-A0A840LGF5-F1
#
_entry.id   AF-A0A840LGF5-F1
#
_cell.length_a   1.000
_cell.length_b   1.000
_cell.length_c   1.000
_cell.angle_alpha   90.00
_cell.angle_beta   90.00
_cell.angle_gamma   90.00
#
_symmetry.space_group_name_H-M   'P 1'
#
loop_
_entity.id
_entity.type
_entity.pdbx_description
1 polymer ?
#
loop_
_entity_poly.entity_id
_entity_poly.type
_entity_poly.pdbx_seq_one_letter_code
_entity_poly.pdbx_strand_id
1 'polypeptide(L)'
;MQRSWLSSKWLWLLPVALAVGAASMYFVQRPFSAPATVNANADGANRTAPNSAQATAADGQILAHPAAAPRAHDTPQNAAQYSAHALLAQRDLRAAAEGALCHPELGGVFHAQALRRLCFDIVVSMPNVEAMPPNAPHDLARRHQTALDDLRQRCAGFSSEELNGKVIHELAFDPRAKGDPLMQLQASWTGRTSLGPTELDTLRAQILSPRDPLLLWELGPELSLDSAGGTQRYHLDGQAYTDAQAEVFNLAWRSAVCGVGAGCGAADVNLTALCAENGLCGETLQQAILDGVHRAYGAADVALFQRLVVRIEQVIATADANALRVPG
;
A
#
# COMPACT_ATOMS: atom_id res chain seq x y z
N MET A 1 -0.64 21.16 -61.12
CA MET A 1 0.55 20.79 -60.31
C MET A 1 0.48 21.63 -59.03
N GLN A 2 -0.28 21.28 -58.00
CA GLN A 2 -0.14 20.18 -57.01
C GLN A 2 1.06 20.37 -56.05
N ARG A 3 0.76 20.33 -54.74
CA ARG A 3 1.62 20.38 -53.51
C ARG A 3 1.70 21.76 -52.84
N SER A 4 1.56 21.91 -51.52
CA SER A 4 1.16 20.99 -50.43
C SER A 4 0.95 21.85 -49.18
N TRP A 5 -0.27 21.88 -48.67
CA TRP A 5 -0.61 22.34 -47.32
C TRP A 5 -0.58 21.11 -46.42
N LEU A 6 0.36 21.02 -45.47
CA LEU A 6 0.22 20.15 -44.30
C LEU A 6 1.00 20.74 -43.12
N SER A 7 0.29 20.79 -42.01
CA SER A 7 0.51 21.57 -40.80
C SER A 7 1.56 20.98 -39.86
N SER A 8 2.52 21.82 -39.47
CA SER A 8 3.53 21.61 -38.42
C SER A 8 2.96 21.88 -37.01
N LYS A 9 2.00 21.08 -36.54
CA LYS A 9 1.42 21.26 -35.19
C LYS A 9 1.34 20.01 -34.31
N TRP A 10 1.85 18.86 -34.76
CA TRP A 10 1.67 17.58 -34.04
C TRP A 10 2.87 17.08 -33.22
N LEU A 11 3.98 17.82 -33.13
CA LEU A 11 5.20 17.32 -32.47
C LEU A 11 5.38 17.66 -30.97
N TRP A 12 4.45 18.38 -30.34
CA TRP A 12 4.65 18.89 -28.96
C TRP A 12 3.88 18.16 -27.84
N LEU A 13 3.09 17.13 -28.15
CA LEU A 13 2.25 16.45 -27.14
C LEU A 13 2.83 15.14 -26.57
N LEU A 14 4.03 14.73 -26.99
CA LEU A 14 4.62 13.44 -26.59
C LEU A 14 5.44 13.43 -25.26
N PRO A 15 5.96 14.52 -24.68
CA PRO A 15 6.81 14.39 -23.47
C PRO A 15 6.06 14.45 -22.12
N VAL A 16 4.78 14.83 -22.07
CA VAL A 16 4.08 15.02 -20.77
C VAL A 16 3.55 13.72 -20.17
N ALA A 17 3.27 12.70 -20.99
CA ALA A 17 2.72 11.42 -20.51
C ALA A 17 3.74 10.52 -19.79
N LEU A 18 5.05 10.76 -19.94
CA LEU A 18 6.10 9.96 -19.30
C LEU A 18 6.53 10.47 -17.92
N ALA A 19 6.18 11.70 -17.53
CA ALA A 19 6.60 12.29 -16.26
C ALA A 19 5.72 11.86 -15.07
N VAL A 20 4.45 11.51 -15.30
CA VAL A 20 3.51 11.16 -14.22
C VAL A 20 3.73 9.71 -13.71
N GLY A 21 4.22 8.80 -14.56
CA GLY A 21 4.50 7.41 -14.17
C GLY A 21 5.75 7.22 -13.29
N ALA A 22 6.70 8.16 -13.32
CA ALA A 22 7.96 8.05 -12.56
C ALA A 22 7.84 8.52 -11.11
N ALA A 23 6.85 9.36 -10.78
CA ALA A 23 6.67 9.89 -9.42
C ALA A 23 6.14 8.82 -8.44
N SER A 24 5.33 7.87 -8.90
CA SER A 24 4.76 6.81 -8.07
C SER A 24 5.81 5.76 -7.64
N MET A 25 6.84 5.52 -8.46
CA MET A 25 7.96 4.62 -8.10
C MET A 25 8.96 5.26 -7.14
N TYR A 26 9.03 6.59 -7.07
CA TYR A 26 10.09 7.29 -6.33
C TYR A 26 9.91 7.27 -4.81
N PHE A 27 8.73 6.94 -4.29
CA PHE A 27 8.41 7.07 -2.86
C PHE A 27 8.48 5.78 -2.05
N VAL A 28 8.48 4.60 -2.69
CA VAL A 28 8.83 3.36 -1.97
C VAL A 28 10.33 3.35 -1.60
N GLN A 29 11.15 4.16 -2.27
CA GLN A 29 12.61 4.14 -2.15
C GLN A 29 13.23 5.27 -1.32
N ARG A 30 12.45 6.11 -0.63
CA ARG A 30 13.09 6.99 0.37
C ARG A 30 13.32 6.19 1.64
N PRO A 31 14.58 5.79 1.97
CA PRO A 31 14.85 5.28 3.30
C PRO A 31 14.35 6.32 4.31
N PHE A 32 13.76 5.86 5.41
CA PHE A 32 13.53 6.67 6.61
C PHE A 32 14.86 7.35 6.98
N SER A 33 15.10 8.52 6.40
CA SER A 33 16.36 9.23 6.55
C SER A 33 16.23 9.91 7.90
N ALA A 34 16.77 9.26 8.94
CA ALA A 34 16.80 9.84 10.27
C ALA A 34 17.42 11.25 10.18
N PRO A 35 16.80 12.29 10.78
CA PRO A 35 17.48 13.56 10.89
C PRO A 35 18.78 13.36 11.67
N ALA A 36 19.87 13.97 11.19
CA ALA A 36 21.19 13.90 11.80
C ALA A 36 21.08 14.10 13.33
N THR A 37 21.57 13.12 14.09
CA THR A 37 21.43 13.04 15.54
C THR A 37 21.90 14.33 16.23
N VAL A 38 20.98 15.05 16.85
CA VAL A 38 21.32 16.03 17.89
C VAL A 38 21.76 15.23 19.12
N ASN A 39 23.04 15.38 19.47
CA ASN A 39 23.63 14.86 20.70
C ASN A 39 22.84 15.36 21.92
N ALA A 40 22.09 14.47 22.58
CA ALA A 40 21.51 14.72 23.89
C ALA A 40 22.26 13.91 24.94
N ASN A 41 23.41 14.44 25.38
CA ASN A 41 23.94 14.17 26.71
C ASN A 41 23.22 15.10 27.69
N ALA A 42 22.37 14.56 28.56
CA ALA A 42 22.04 15.15 29.87
C ALA A 42 21.25 14.16 30.74
N ASP A 43 21.90 13.75 31.83
CA ASP A 43 21.38 13.68 33.21
C ASP A 43 20.25 12.71 33.59
N GLY A 44 20.65 11.56 34.13
CA GLY A 44 20.73 11.37 35.60
C GLY A 44 19.48 11.57 36.48
N ALA A 45 18.99 10.45 37.03
CA ALA A 45 18.14 10.28 38.23
C ALA A 45 16.68 10.78 38.10
N ASN A 46 15.64 10.08 38.56
CA ASN A 46 15.48 9.30 39.78
C ASN A 46 14.19 8.44 39.64
N ARG A 47 14.24 7.14 39.94
CA ARG A 47 13.09 6.23 39.90
C ARG A 47 12.41 6.22 41.27
N THR A 48 11.10 6.43 41.29
CA THR A 48 10.21 5.92 42.35
C THR A 48 8.89 5.51 41.73
N ALA A 49 8.57 4.21 41.82
CA ALA A 49 7.22 3.66 41.62
C ALA A 49 6.34 4.03 42.84
N PRO A 50 5.00 3.97 42.73
CA PRO A 50 4.32 2.69 43.01
C PRO A 50 2.94 2.44 42.34
N ASN A 51 2.53 1.16 42.41
CA ASN A 51 1.18 0.55 42.52
C ASN A 51 0.17 0.75 41.37
N SER A 52 -0.22 -0.32 40.64
CA SER A 52 -1.15 -1.39 41.02
C SER A 52 -2.53 -0.90 41.49
N ALA A 53 -3.51 -0.90 40.57
CA ALA A 53 -4.93 -0.98 40.90
C ALA A 53 -5.69 -1.72 39.78
N GLN A 54 -6.30 -2.84 40.17
CA GLN A 54 -7.31 -3.58 39.42
C GLN A 54 -8.60 -2.75 39.34
N ALA A 55 -9.30 -2.79 38.20
CA ALA A 55 -10.73 -2.50 38.13
C ALA A 55 -11.40 -3.18 36.92
N THR A 56 -12.11 -4.27 37.23
CA THR A 56 -13.44 -4.67 36.75
C THR A 56 -13.78 -4.63 35.24
N ALA A 57 -13.99 -5.85 34.72
CA ALA A 57 -14.79 -6.14 33.54
C ALA A 57 -16.24 -5.66 33.70
N ALA A 58 -16.81 -5.13 32.62
CA ALA A 58 -18.24 -4.91 32.46
C ALA A 58 -18.67 -5.46 31.10
N ASP A 59 -19.56 -6.44 31.17
CA ASP A 59 -20.30 -7.04 30.06
C ASP A 59 -21.06 -5.98 29.25
N GLY A 60 -20.95 -6.09 27.93
CA GLY A 60 -21.72 -5.30 26.97
C GLY A 60 -22.03 -6.14 25.74
N GLN A 61 -23.16 -6.86 25.81
CA GLN A 61 -23.78 -7.56 24.67
C GLN A 61 -23.97 -6.60 23.49
N ILE A 62 -23.44 -6.95 22.32
CA ILE A 62 -23.84 -6.35 21.04
C ILE A 62 -24.65 -7.39 20.26
N LEU A 63 -25.82 -6.92 19.86
CA LEU A 63 -26.94 -7.64 19.24
C LEU A 63 -26.56 -8.26 17.89
N ALA A 64 -26.81 -9.56 17.76
CA ALA A 64 -26.82 -10.25 16.48
C ALA A 64 -28.02 -9.79 15.64
N HIS A 65 -27.78 -9.38 14.40
CA HIS A 65 -28.80 -9.29 13.35
C HIS A 65 -28.57 -10.40 12.31
N PRO A 66 -29.64 -11.02 11.77
CA PRO A 66 -29.53 -12.17 10.89
C PRO A 66 -29.23 -11.73 9.46
N ALA A 67 -28.07 -12.10 8.92
CA ALA A 67 -27.84 -12.06 7.49
C ALA A 67 -28.42 -13.34 6.86
N ALA A 68 -29.34 -13.16 5.93
CA ALA A 68 -29.93 -14.24 5.14
C ALA A 68 -28.83 -15.03 4.40
N ALA A 69 -28.87 -16.35 4.52
CA ALA A 69 -27.92 -17.26 3.88
C ALA A 69 -28.08 -17.25 2.35
N PRO A 70 -27.00 -17.04 1.58
CA PRO A 70 -26.98 -17.39 0.16
C PRO A 70 -27.00 -18.92 0.03
N ARG A 71 -27.78 -19.42 -0.93
CA ARG A 71 -27.87 -20.85 -1.24
C ARG A 71 -26.49 -21.37 -1.66
N ALA A 72 -26.00 -22.36 -0.91
CA ALA A 72 -24.81 -23.12 -1.20
C ALA A 72 -25.05 -24.04 -2.40
N HIS A 73 -24.44 -23.72 -3.54
CA HIS A 73 -23.95 -24.70 -4.51
C HIS A 73 -22.72 -24.11 -5.21
N ASP A 74 -21.56 -24.69 -4.91
CA ASP A 74 -20.27 -24.63 -5.61
C ASP A 74 -19.53 -23.29 -5.75
N THR A 75 -19.00 -22.71 -4.65
CA THR A 75 -17.63 -22.09 -4.57
C THR A 75 -17.36 -21.40 -3.21
N PRO A 76 -16.74 -22.07 -2.23
CA PRO A 76 -16.13 -21.34 -1.10
C PRO A 76 -14.62 -21.59 -0.88
N GLN A 77 -14.05 -22.70 -1.37
CA GLN A 77 -12.63 -23.00 -1.14
C GLN A 77 -11.69 -22.24 -2.09
N ASN A 78 -12.07 -22.05 -3.36
CA ASN A 78 -11.21 -21.40 -4.34
C ASN A 78 -11.15 -19.87 -4.11
N ALA A 79 -12.28 -19.22 -3.77
CA ALA A 79 -12.31 -17.77 -3.56
C ALA A 79 -11.41 -17.31 -2.39
N ALA A 80 -11.30 -18.13 -1.32
CA ALA A 80 -10.41 -17.82 -0.20
C ALA A 80 -8.92 -18.00 -0.55
N GLN A 81 -8.59 -18.98 -1.40
CA GLN A 81 -7.22 -19.23 -1.87
C GLN A 81 -6.68 -18.12 -2.78
N TYR A 82 -7.57 -17.44 -3.50
CA TYR A 82 -7.24 -16.30 -4.35
C TYR A 82 -7.58 -14.94 -3.71
N SER A 83 -7.76 -14.91 -2.39
CA SER A 83 -7.77 -13.64 -1.67
C SER A 83 -6.37 -13.02 -1.72
N ALA A 84 -6.28 -11.70 -1.89
CA ALA A 84 -5.00 -10.99 -1.92
C ALA A 84 -4.11 -11.31 -0.70
N HIS A 85 -4.72 -11.52 0.47
CA HIS A 85 -4.01 -11.95 1.68
C HIS A 85 -3.35 -13.33 1.51
N ALA A 86 -4.10 -14.32 1.02
CA ALA A 86 -3.57 -15.67 0.82
C ALA A 86 -2.40 -15.65 -0.18
N LEU A 87 -2.45 -14.77 -1.18
CA LEU A 87 -1.38 -14.57 -2.16
C LEU A 87 -0.13 -13.94 -1.53
N LEU A 88 -0.29 -12.90 -0.69
CA LEU A 88 0.84 -12.23 -0.04
C LEU A 88 1.53 -13.07 1.04
N ALA A 89 0.82 -14.03 1.62
CA ALA A 89 1.38 -14.98 2.58
C ALA A 89 2.18 -16.12 1.91
N GLN A 90 2.16 -16.25 0.57
CA GLN A 90 2.88 -17.33 -0.12
C GLN A 90 4.40 -17.17 -0.03
N ARG A 91 5.08 -18.33 0.05
CA ARG A 91 6.55 -18.41 -0.02
C ARG A 91 7.11 -18.34 -1.43
N ASP A 92 6.31 -18.62 -2.45
CA ASP A 92 6.70 -18.49 -3.85
C ASP A 92 5.69 -17.55 -4.53
N LEU A 93 6.10 -16.29 -4.68
CA LEU A 93 5.22 -15.26 -5.24
C LEU A 93 5.04 -15.42 -6.75
N ARG A 94 5.93 -16.15 -7.43
CA ARG A 94 5.73 -16.50 -8.84
C ARG A 94 4.63 -17.53 -8.99
N ALA A 95 4.68 -18.60 -8.21
CA ALA A 95 3.61 -19.60 -8.20
C ALA A 95 2.26 -18.97 -7.85
N ALA A 96 2.24 -18.03 -6.89
CA ALA A 96 1.05 -17.25 -6.54
C ALA A 96 0.54 -16.40 -7.71
N ALA A 97 1.42 -15.67 -8.41
CA ALA A 97 1.06 -14.86 -9.57
C ALA A 97 0.53 -15.71 -10.74
N GLU A 98 1.17 -16.83 -11.05
CA GLU A 98 0.71 -17.74 -12.10
C GLU A 98 -0.63 -18.41 -11.73
N GLY A 99 -0.81 -18.76 -10.46
CA GLY A 99 -2.09 -19.26 -9.95
C GLY A 99 -3.21 -18.21 -10.07
N ALA A 100 -2.93 -16.96 -9.73
CA ALA A 100 -3.89 -15.86 -9.85
C ALA A 100 -4.29 -15.63 -11.32
N LEU A 101 -3.35 -15.73 -12.26
CA LEU A 101 -3.60 -15.60 -13.70
C LEU A 101 -4.61 -16.63 -14.27
N CYS A 102 -4.90 -17.71 -13.55
CA CYS A 102 -5.94 -18.67 -13.90
C CYS A 102 -7.36 -18.21 -13.53
N HIS A 103 -7.50 -17.15 -12.72
CA HIS A 103 -8.77 -16.67 -12.17
C HIS A 103 -8.98 -15.17 -12.42
N PRO A 104 -9.03 -14.71 -13.69
CA PRO A 104 -9.27 -13.31 -14.00
C PRO A 104 -10.59 -12.80 -13.40
N GLU A 105 -11.63 -13.61 -13.31
CA GLU A 105 -12.93 -13.26 -12.74
C GLU A 105 -12.88 -12.82 -11.27
N LEU A 106 -11.79 -13.16 -10.56
CA LEU A 106 -11.55 -12.80 -9.16
C LEU A 106 -10.55 -11.64 -8.98
N GLY A 107 -10.07 -11.03 -10.05
CA GLY A 107 -9.00 -10.00 -9.97
C GLY A 107 -7.59 -10.54 -10.18
N GLY A 108 -7.46 -11.77 -10.71
CA GLY A 108 -6.20 -12.49 -10.73
C GLY A 108 -5.12 -11.90 -11.64
N VAL A 109 -5.47 -11.19 -12.71
CA VAL A 109 -4.50 -10.45 -13.55
C VAL A 109 -3.96 -9.25 -12.80
N PHE A 110 -4.83 -8.52 -12.09
CA PHE A 110 -4.40 -7.42 -11.22
C PHE A 110 -3.46 -7.91 -10.12
N HIS A 111 -3.81 -8.99 -9.41
CA HIS A 111 -2.95 -9.56 -8.37
C HIS A 111 -1.62 -10.04 -8.93
N ALA A 112 -1.60 -10.73 -10.07
CA ALA A 112 -0.35 -11.15 -10.70
C ALA A 112 0.54 -9.96 -11.08
N GLN A 113 -0.05 -8.87 -11.59
CA GLN A 113 0.67 -7.63 -11.88
C GLN A 113 1.26 -7.02 -10.60
N ALA A 114 0.46 -6.92 -9.52
CA ALA A 114 0.89 -6.37 -8.24
C ALA A 114 2.02 -7.18 -7.60
N LEU A 115 1.93 -8.52 -7.61
CA LEU A 115 2.98 -9.40 -7.09
C LEU A 115 4.29 -9.29 -7.89
N ARG A 116 4.20 -9.19 -9.22
CA ARG A 116 5.39 -8.97 -10.07
C ARG A 116 6.01 -7.60 -9.82
N ARG A 117 5.21 -6.55 -9.63
CA ARG A 117 5.71 -5.22 -9.27
C ARG A 117 6.40 -5.24 -7.91
N LEU A 118 5.78 -5.84 -6.90
CA LEU A 118 6.40 -6.02 -5.59
C LEU A 118 7.77 -6.70 -5.69
N CYS A 119 7.87 -7.82 -6.42
CA CYS A 119 9.15 -8.50 -6.59
C CYS A 119 10.15 -7.71 -7.46
N PHE A 120 9.69 -6.95 -8.45
CA PHE A 120 10.55 -6.03 -9.20
C PHE A 120 11.15 -4.97 -8.27
N ASP A 121 10.32 -4.34 -7.44
CA ASP A 121 10.76 -3.30 -6.51
C ASP A 121 11.76 -3.86 -5.51
N ILE A 122 11.50 -5.05 -4.94
CA ILE A 122 12.44 -5.77 -4.05
C ILE A 122 13.77 -6.04 -4.78
N VAL A 123 13.75 -6.60 -5.99
CA VAL A 123 14.98 -6.95 -6.72
C VAL A 123 15.80 -5.71 -7.07
N VAL A 124 15.13 -4.59 -7.38
CA VAL A 124 15.80 -3.32 -7.70
C VAL A 124 16.28 -2.58 -6.43
N SER A 125 15.55 -2.65 -5.32
CA SER A 125 15.89 -1.95 -4.07
C SER A 125 16.96 -2.68 -3.27
N MET A 126 16.92 -4.02 -3.21
CA MET A 126 17.79 -4.83 -2.35
C MET A 126 19.30 -4.56 -2.46
N PRO A 127 19.89 -4.34 -3.66
CA PRO A 127 21.31 -4.02 -3.77
C PRO A 127 21.71 -2.71 -3.07
N ASN A 128 20.74 -1.81 -2.84
CA ASN A 128 20.94 -0.50 -2.24
C ASN A 128 20.50 -0.45 -0.77
N VAL A 129 20.02 -1.57 -0.20
CA VAL A 129 19.66 -1.63 1.22
C VAL A 129 20.91 -1.46 2.06
N GLU A 130 20.90 -0.45 2.93
CA GLU A 130 22.01 -0.19 3.83
C GLU A 130 22.15 -1.31 4.85
N ALA A 131 23.40 -1.69 5.15
CA ALA A 131 23.66 -2.60 6.24
C ALA A 131 23.24 -1.94 7.58
N MET A 132 22.70 -2.76 8.49
CA MET A 132 22.40 -2.29 9.84
C MET A 132 23.66 -1.70 10.51
N PRO A 133 23.53 -0.62 11.31
CA PRO A 133 24.65 -0.04 12.03
C PRO A 133 25.38 -1.09 12.89
N PRO A 134 26.72 -1.02 13.02
CA PRO A 134 27.49 -2.02 13.79
C PRO A 134 27.07 -2.18 15.25
N ASN A 135 26.44 -1.14 15.82
CA ASN A 135 25.94 -1.08 17.19
C ASN A 135 24.45 -1.43 17.33
N ALA A 136 23.77 -1.84 16.25
CA ALA A 136 22.39 -2.29 16.33
C ALA A 136 22.27 -3.50 17.28
N PRO A 137 21.17 -3.63 18.04
CA PRO A 137 20.93 -4.80 18.87
C PRO A 137 21.03 -6.09 18.03
N HIS A 138 21.76 -7.09 18.53
CA HIS A 138 22.02 -8.34 17.79
C HIS A 138 20.73 -9.00 17.27
N ASP A 139 19.66 -8.98 18.06
CA ASP A 139 18.37 -9.51 17.64
C ASP A 139 17.76 -8.75 16.45
N LEU A 140 17.86 -7.42 16.44
CA LEU A 140 17.36 -6.59 15.33
C LEU A 140 18.16 -6.86 14.06
N ALA A 141 19.49 -6.91 14.15
CA ALA A 141 20.36 -7.23 13.01
C ALA A 141 20.03 -8.60 12.41
N ARG A 142 19.77 -9.61 13.26
CA ARG A 142 19.33 -10.94 12.82
C ARG A 142 17.97 -10.91 12.13
N ARG A 143 16.98 -10.20 12.68
CA ARG A 143 15.65 -10.08 12.07
C ARG A 143 15.72 -9.39 10.70
N HIS A 144 16.47 -8.31 10.59
CA HIS A 144 16.73 -7.60 9.35
C HIS A 144 17.35 -8.52 8.27
N GLN A 145 18.41 -9.25 8.62
CA GLN A 145 19.03 -10.20 7.69
C GLN A 145 18.07 -11.33 7.28
N THR A 146 17.30 -11.86 8.24
CA THR A 146 16.29 -12.90 7.97
C THR A 146 15.22 -12.39 7.01
N ALA A 147 14.77 -11.14 7.17
CA ALA A 147 13.81 -10.52 6.29
C ALA A 147 14.35 -10.34 4.86
N LEU A 148 15.61 -9.90 4.72
CA LEU A 148 16.28 -9.82 3.42
C LEU A 148 16.32 -11.18 2.72
N ASP A 149 16.69 -12.23 3.44
CA ASP A 149 16.78 -13.58 2.87
C ASP A 149 15.38 -14.15 2.52
N ASP A 150 14.36 -13.87 3.33
CA ASP A 150 12.97 -14.25 3.06
C ASP A 150 12.44 -13.57 1.78
N LEU A 151 12.66 -12.27 1.58
CA LEU A 151 12.24 -11.56 0.37
C LEU A 151 12.93 -12.10 -0.88
N ARG A 152 14.25 -12.36 -0.80
CA ARG A 152 15.00 -13.01 -1.89
C ARG A 152 14.38 -14.35 -2.24
N GLN A 153 14.11 -15.18 -1.24
CA GLN A 153 13.53 -16.50 -1.44
C GLN A 153 12.14 -16.41 -2.08
N ARG A 154 11.29 -15.48 -1.62
CA ARG A 154 9.93 -15.29 -2.14
C ARG A 154 9.86 -14.87 -3.60
N CYS A 155 10.83 -14.08 -4.04
CA CYS A 155 10.92 -13.59 -5.41
C CYS A 155 11.83 -14.44 -6.31
N ALA A 156 12.57 -15.41 -5.78
CA ALA A 156 13.55 -16.22 -6.51
C ALA A 156 12.96 -17.01 -7.68
N GLY A 157 11.66 -17.28 -7.66
CA GLY A 157 10.98 -17.97 -8.75
C GLY A 157 10.97 -17.17 -10.06
N PHE A 158 10.93 -15.84 -9.99
CA PHE A 158 10.83 -14.98 -11.17
C PHE A 158 12.16 -14.81 -11.91
N SER A 159 12.09 -14.87 -13.23
CA SER A 159 13.19 -14.44 -14.10
C SER A 159 13.29 -12.91 -14.19
N SER A 160 14.47 -12.41 -14.59
CA SER A 160 14.66 -10.98 -14.86
C SER A 160 13.78 -10.45 -16.00
N GLU A 161 13.38 -11.32 -16.94
CA GLU A 161 12.48 -10.97 -18.03
C GLU A 161 11.05 -10.78 -17.53
N GLU A 162 10.58 -11.65 -16.63
CA GLU A 162 9.26 -11.55 -15.98
C GLU A 162 9.15 -10.32 -15.08
N LEU A 163 10.25 -9.92 -14.42
CA LEU A 163 10.33 -8.70 -13.61
C LEU A 163 10.68 -7.45 -14.42
N ASN A 164 10.60 -7.47 -15.75
CA ASN A 164 10.83 -6.26 -16.52
C ASN A 164 9.61 -5.32 -16.41
N GLY A 165 9.81 -4.05 -16.07
CA GLY A 165 8.72 -3.07 -15.94
C GLY A 165 7.80 -2.96 -17.18
N LYS A 166 8.35 -3.17 -18.38
CA LYS A 166 7.55 -3.25 -19.63
C LYS A 166 6.66 -4.48 -19.65
N VAL A 167 7.19 -5.65 -19.29
CA VAL A 167 6.43 -6.92 -19.23
C VAL A 167 5.33 -6.86 -18.16
N ILE A 168 5.64 -6.26 -17.00
CA ILE A 168 4.65 -6.02 -15.93
C ILE A 168 3.53 -5.09 -16.43
N HIS A 169 3.88 -4.03 -17.16
CA HIS A 169 2.89 -3.13 -17.75
C HIS A 169 2.05 -3.81 -18.84
N GLU A 170 2.67 -4.67 -19.65
CA GLU A 170 2.02 -5.42 -20.73
C GLU A 170 0.92 -6.37 -20.23
N LEU A 171 0.95 -6.82 -18.97
CA LEU A 171 -0.15 -7.58 -18.36
C LEU A 171 -1.49 -6.84 -18.39
N ALA A 172 -1.49 -5.51 -18.36
CA ALA A 172 -2.72 -4.73 -18.47
C ALA A 172 -3.41 -4.86 -19.84
N PHE A 173 -2.68 -5.33 -20.85
CA PHE A 173 -3.16 -5.56 -22.20
C PHE A 173 -3.38 -7.06 -22.51
N ASP A 174 -3.14 -7.95 -21.54
CA ASP A 174 -3.48 -9.36 -21.68
C ASP A 174 -4.98 -9.52 -21.98
N PRO A 175 -5.40 -10.39 -22.91
CA PRO A 175 -6.82 -10.62 -23.18
C PRO A 175 -7.65 -10.96 -21.94
N ARG A 176 -7.05 -11.61 -20.94
CA ARG A 176 -7.67 -11.95 -19.64
C ARG A 176 -7.99 -10.70 -18.82
N ALA A 177 -7.23 -9.61 -18.95
CA ALA A 177 -7.45 -8.38 -18.20
C ALA A 177 -8.83 -7.76 -18.49
N LYS A 178 -9.43 -8.04 -19.66
CA LYS A 178 -10.79 -7.60 -20.00
C LYS A 178 -11.86 -8.20 -19.07
N GLY A 179 -11.64 -9.43 -18.58
CA GLY A 179 -12.54 -10.11 -17.65
C GLY A 179 -12.23 -9.83 -16.18
N ASP A 180 -11.16 -9.07 -15.91
CA ASP A 180 -10.68 -8.84 -14.56
C ASP A 180 -11.29 -7.56 -13.94
N PRO A 181 -12.09 -7.68 -12.87
CA PRO A 181 -12.78 -6.54 -12.29
C PRO A 181 -11.84 -5.53 -11.62
N LEU A 182 -10.71 -5.96 -11.06
CA LEU A 182 -9.76 -5.07 -10.40
C LEU A 182 -8.91 -4.31 -11.43
N MET A 183 -8.53 -4.97 -12.52
CA MET A 183 -7.89 -4.32 -13.67
C MET A 183 -8.79 -3.23 -14.29
N GLN A 184 -10.10 -3.49 -14.39
CA GLN A 184 -11.06 -2.49 -14.88
C GLN A 184 -11.12 -1.27 -13.97
N LEU A 185 -11.14 -1.46 -12.64
CA LEU A 185 -11.09 -0.36 -11.67
C LEU A 185 -9.80 0.44 -11.78
N GLN A 186 -8.65 -0.23 -11.89
CA GLN A 186 -7.35 0.43 -12.08
C GLN A 186 -7.29 1.22 -13.40
N ALA A 187 -7.81 0.66 -14.49
CA ALA A 187 -7.88 1.34 -15.78
C ALA A 187 -8.79 2.58 -15.74
N SER A 188 -9.98 2.46 -15.12
CA SER A 188 -10.88 3.60 -14.90
C SER A 188 -10.21 4.69 -14.04
N TRP A 189 -9.49 4.31 -12.99
CA TRP A 189 -8.74 5.26 -12.16
C TRP A 189 -7.61 5.96 -12.93
N THR A 190 -6.92 5.23 -13.80
CA THR A 190 -5.88 5.82 -14.66
C THR A 190 -6.47 6.81 -15.66
N GLY A 191 -7.65 6.52 -16.21
CA GLY A 191 -8.38 7.39 -17.16
C GLY A 191 -9.23 8.50 -16.52
N ARG A 192 -9.14 8.68 -15.19
CA ARG A 192 -10.07 9.50 -14.40
C ARG A 192 -10.11 10.99 -14.74
N THR A 193 -9.11 11.52 -15.44
CA THR A 193 -8.99 12.96 -15.76
C THR A 193 -10.14 13.51 -16.62
N SER A 194 -10.91 12.63 -17.26
CA SER A 194 -12.09 12.96 -18.06
C SER A 194 -13.41 12.95 -17.28
N LEU A 195 -13.39 12.48 -16.02
CA LEU A 195 -14.59 12.28 -15.20
C LEU A 195 -14.99 13.57 -14.46
N GLY A 196 -16.30 13.81 -14.37
CA GLY A 196 -16.85 14.84 -13.50
C GLY A 196 -16.75 14.47 -12.01
N PRO A 197 -16.96 15.42 -11.08
CA PRO A 197 -16.83 15.17 -9.64
C PRO A 197 -17.69 14.00 -9.13
N THR A 198 -18.95 13.91 -9.57
CA THR A 198 -19.87 12.84 -9.18
C THR A 198 -19.43 11.46 -9.69
N GLU A 199 -18.87 11.41 -10.91
CA GLU A 199 -18.36 10.18 -11.50
C GLU A 199 -17.08 9.71 -10.77
N LEU A 200 -16.21 10.66 -10.39
CA LEU A 200 -15.04 10.38 -9.56
C LEU A 200 -15.42 9.81 -8.19
N ASP A 201 -16.42 10.37 -7.53
CA ASP A 201 -16.87 9.87 -6.23
C ASP A 201 -17.49 8.47 -6.35
N THR A 202 -18.22 8.21 -7.44
CA THR A 202 -18.72 6.87 -7.75
C THR A 202 -17.57 5.89 -7.96
N LEU A 203 -16.53 6.27 -8.71
CA LEU A 203 -15.35 5.43 -8.93
C LEU A 203 -14.56 5.16 -7.65
N ARG A 204 -14.38 6.16 -6.78
CA ARG A 204 -13.77 5.98 -5.46
C ARG A 204 -14.53 4.94 -4.63
N ALA A 205 -15.86 5.05 -4.55
CA ALA A 205 -16.68 4.08 -3.83
C ALA A 205 -16.55 2.67 -4.43
N GLN A 206 -16.50 2.55 -5.76
CA GLN A 206 -16.28 1.29 -6.46
C GLN A 206 -14.90 0.68 -6.19
N ILE A 207 -13.85 1.50 -6.00
CA ILE A 207 -12.50 1.02 -5.64
C ILE A 207 -12.45 0.58 -4.17
N LEU A 208 -13.15 1.27 -3.26
CA LEU A 208 -13.20 0.91 -1.84
C LEU A 208 -14.05 -0.33 -1.58
N SER A 209 -15.12 -0.55 -2.36
CA SER A 209 -16.13 -1.58 -2.08
C SER A 209 -15.62 -3.03 -2.06
N PRO A 210 -14.70 -3.48 -2.95
CA PRO A 210 -14.16 -4.84 -2.90
C PRO A 210 -13.36 -5.12 -1.63
N ARG A 211 -12.86 -4.07 -0.97
CA ARG A 211 -11.92 -4.13 0.14
C ARG A 211 -10.72 -5.05 -0.14
N ASP A 212 -10.29 -5.10 -1.40
CA ASP A 212 -9.14 -5.89 -1.81
C ASP A 212 -7.84 -5.23 -1.31
N PRO A 213 -7.06 -5.90 -0.44
CA PRO A 213 -5.84 -5.34 0.11
C PRO A 213 -4.84 -4.81 -0.91
N LEU A 214 -4.63 -5.52 -2.03
CA LEU A 214 -3.66 -5.11 -3.04
C LEU A 214 -4.16 -3.92 -3.84
N LEU A 215 -5.47 -3.89 -4.16
CA LEU A 215 -6.08 -2.73 -4.82
C LEU A 215 -5.98 -1.48 -3.93
N LEU A 216 -6.31 -1.63 -2.64
CA LEU A 216 -6.27 -0.53 -1.68
C LEU A 216 -4.84 -0.08 -1.36
N TRP A 217 -3.87 -0.99 -1.40
CA TRP A 217 -2.45 -0.65 -1.24
C TRP A 217 -1.93 0.16 -2.43
N GLU A 218 -2.24 -0.26 -3.65
CA GLU A 218 -1.76 0.38 -4.88
C GLU A 218 -2.48 1.71 -5.18
N LEU A 219 -3.81 1.76 -5.04
CA LEU A 219 -4.61 2.91 -5.47
C LEU A 219 -5.12 3.77 -4.32
N GLY A 220 -5.13 3.26 -3.10
CA GLY A 220 -5.87 3.89 -2.02
C GLY A 220 -5.41 5.32 -1.68
N PRO A 221 -4.12 5.60 -1.48
CA PRO A 221 -3.66 6.97 -1.24
C PRO A 221 -3.94 7.89 -2.44
N GLU A 222 -3.87 7.37 -3.66
CA GLU A 222 -4.17 8.14 -4.87
C GLU A 222 -5.62 8.63 -4.89
N LEU A 223 -6.56 7.90 -4.26
CA LEU A 223 -7.98 8.29 -4.21
C LEU A 223 -8.21 9.69 -3.63
N SER A 224 -7.36 10.10 -2.70
CA SER A 224 -7.41 11.40 -2.04
C SER A 224 -6.33 12.37 -2.51
N LEU A 225 -5.50 11.98 -3.48
CA LEU A 225 -4.37 12.79 -3.93
C LEU A 225 -4.83 13.94 -4.83
N ASP A 226 -4.49 15.14 -4.41
CA ASP A 226 -4.44 16.35 -5.22
C ASP A 226 -2.98 16.65 -5.60
N SER A 227 -2.72 16.77 -6.90
CA SER A 227 -1.41 17.16 -7.43
C SER A 227 -1.41 18.57 -8.06
N ALA A 228 -2.45 19.37 -7.79
CA ALA A 228 -2.56 20.72 -8.31
C ALA A 228 -1.41 21.61 -7.81
N GLY A 229 -0.66 22.18 -8.77
CA GLY A 229 0.46 23.08 -8.49
C GLY A 229 1.78 22.38 -8.15
N GLY A 230 1.90 21.08 -8.43
CA GLY A 230 3.17 20.33 -8.28
C GLY A 230 3.51 19.91 -6.85
N THR A 231 2.64 20.20 -5.88
CA THR A 231 2.73 19.68 -4.51
C THR A 231 1.68 18.61 -4.32
N GLN A 232 2.09 17.44 -3.81
CA GLN A 232 1.16 16.39 -3.43
C GLN A 232 0.44 16.78 -2.14
N ARG A 233 -0.89 16.75 -2.15
CA ARG A 233 -1.74 16.95 -0.98
C ARG A 233 -2.73 15.80 -0.90
N TYR A 234 -2.79 15.14 0.25
CA TYR A 234 -3.81 14.12 0.49
C TYR A 234 -5.00 14.76 1.20
N HIS A 235 -6.22 14.37 0.83
CA HIS A 235 -7.44 14.90 1.40
C HIS A 235 -8.24 13.86 2.20
N LEU A 236 -8.61 14.18 3.43
CA LEU A 236 -9.52 13.37 4.23
C LEU A 236 -10.45 14.28 5.04
N ASP A 237 -11.76 14.04 4.92
CA ASP A 237 -12.82 14.83 5.58
C ASP A 237 -12.67 16.34 5.34
N GLY A 238 -12.26 16.72 4.13
CA GLY A 238 -12.02 18.11 3.74
C GLY A 238 -10.72 18.73 4.27
N GLN A 239 -9.96 18.02 5.11
CA GLN A 239 -8.63 18.44 5.54
C GLN A 239 -7.57 18.02 4.52
N ALA A 240 -6.63 18.91 4.22
CA ALA A 240 -5.46 18.62 3.41
C ALA A 240 -4.23 18.29 4.28
N TYR A 241 -3.45 17.29 3.86
CA TYR A 241 -2.18 16.89 4.47
C TYR A 241 -1.05 17.09 3.47
N THR A 242 -0.05 17.88 3.84
CA THR A 242 1.10 18.24 2.99
C THR A 242 2.42 17.91 3.68
N ASP A 243 3.52 17.94 2.92
CA ASP A 243 4.88 17.80 3.44
C ASP A 243 5.06 16.55 4.32
N ALA A 244 5.52 16.69 5.56
CA ALA A 244 5.69 15.58 6.49
C ALA A 244 4.35 14.89 6.83
N GLN A 245 3.23 15.63 6.88
CA GLN A 245 1.91 15.06 7.16
C GLN A 245 1.41 14.19 6.01
N ALA A 246 1.80 14.50 4.77
CA ALA A 246 1.48 13.68 3.62
C ALA A 246 2.14 12.29 3.72
N GLU A 247 3.37 12.22 4.23
CA GLU A 247 4.04 10.95 4.48
C GLU A 247 3.37 10.17 5.62
N VAL A 248 3.03 10.85 6.73
CA VAL A 248 2.26 10.24 7.83
C VAL A 248 0.90 9.71 7.33
N PHE A 249 0.25 10.42 6.41
CA PHE A 249 -0.99 9.98 5.77
C PHE A 249 -0.80 8.69 4.97
N ASN A 250 0.23 8.62 4.12
CA ASN A 250 0.55 7.43 3.35
C ASN A 250 0.83 6.21 4.25
N LEU A 251 1.62 6.40 5.31
CA LEU A 251 1.91 5.36 6.30
C LEU A 251 0.64 4.91 7.05
N ALA A 252 -0.24 5.85 7.40
CA ALA A 252 -1.52 5.55 8.02
C ALA A 252 -2.44 4.76 7.08
N TRP A 253 -2.47 5.10 5.79
CA TRP A 253 -3.25 4.37 4.80
C TRP A 253 -2.77 2.92 4.67
N ARG A 254 -1.46 2.71 4.50
CA ARG A 254 -0.85 1.38 4.43
C ARG A 254 -1.17 0.54 5.67
N SER A 255 -1.18 1.17 6.84
CA SER A 255 -1.57 0.51 8.10
C SER A 255 -3.06 0.19 8.17
N ALA A 256 -3.93 1.07 7.68
CA ALA A 256 -5.38 0.88 7.71
C ALA A 256 -5.86 -0.27 6.80
N VAL A 257 -5.13 -0.56 5.71
CA VAL A 257 -5.41 -1.72 4.84
C VAL A 257 -5.33 -3.05 5.61
N CYS A 258 -4.55 -3.10 6.70
CA CYS A 258 -4.50 -4.24 7.63
C CYS A 258 -5.83 -4.49 8.34
N GLY A 259 -6.50 -3.43 8.79
CA GLY A 259 -7.75 -3.52 9.55
C GLY A 259 -8.93 -4.06 8.74
N VAL A 260 -8.81 -4.08 7.41
CA VAL A 260 -9.89 -4.52 6.50
C VAL A 260 -9.67 -5.92 5.92
N GLY A 261 -8.72 -6.69 6.47
CA GLY A 261 -8.52 -8.11 6.15
C GLY A 261 -7.22 -8.43 5.42
N ALA A 262 -6.32 -7.47 5.22
CA ALA A 262 -4.94 -7.79 4.87
C ALA A 262 -4.27 -8.38 6.11
N GLY A 263 -3.82 -9.64 6.05
CA GLY A 263 -3.15 -10.27 7.18
C GLY A 263 -1.76 -9.69 7.40
N CYS A 264 -1.71 -8.56 8.11
CA CYS A 264 -0.50 -7.82 8.45
C CYS A 264 0.29 -8.40 9.63
N GLY A 265 0.27 -9.73 9.76
CA GLY A 265 1.04 -10.45 10.77
C GLY A 265 2.44 -10.79 10.30
N ALA A 266 3.15 -11.63 11.05
CA ALA A 266 4.54 -12.00 10.80
C ALA A 266 4.83 -12.65 9.42
N ALA A 267 3.82 -13.13 8.69
CA ALA A 267 3.98 -13.72 7.36
C ALA A 267 3.81 -12.71 6.21
N ASP A 268 3.37 -11.48 6.52
CA ASP A 268 3.08 -10.43 5.54
C ASP A 268 4.36 -9.93 4.87
N VAL A 269 4.36 -9.96 3.54
CA VAL A 269 5.53 -9.55 2.74
C VAL A 269 5.85 -8.06 2.89
N ASN A 270 4.87 -7.19 3.15
CA ASN A 270 5.12 -5.77 3.38
C ASN A 270 5.78 -5.53 4.75
N LEU A 271 5.43 -6.31 5.78
CA LEU A 271 6.15 -6.27 7.06
C LEU A 271 7.59 -6.78 6.88
N THR A 272 7.78 -7.87 6.11
CA THR A 272 9.12 -8.36 5.77
C THR A 272 9.91 -7.30 5.00
N ALA A 273 9.32 -6.66 3.98
CA ALA A 273 9.93 -5.56 3.23
C ALA A 273 10.34 -4.39 4.13
N LEU A 274 9.44 -3.94 5.01
CA LEU A 274 9.70 -2.84 5.93
C LEU A 274 10.85 -3.16 6.92
N CYS A 275 10.92 -4.39 7.41
CA CYS A 275 12.03 -4.86 8.25
C CYS A 275 13.34 -4.94 7.47
N ALA A 276 13.30 -5.43 6.23
CA ALA A 276 14.48 -5.60 5.38
C ALA A 276 15.04 -4.28 4.85
N GLU A 277 14.19 -3.32 4.50
CA GLU A 277 14.62 -2.06 3.85
C GLU A 277 14.90 -0.95 4.86
N ASN A 278 14.25 -0.96 6.04
CA ASN A 278 14.33 0.13 7.00
C ASN A 278 14.71 -0.30 8.42
N GLY A 279 14.93 -1.60 8.67
CA GLY A 279 15.16 -2.11 10.02
C GLY A 279 13.98 -1.89 10.97
N LEU A 280 12.78 -1.65 10.41
CA LEU A 280 11.54 -1.47 11.14
C LEU A 280 10.86 -2.84 11.25
N CYS A 281 11.33 -3.63 12.21
CA CYS A 281 10.87 -4.99 12.46
C CYS A 281 9.89 -5.00 13.64
N GLY A 282 8.64 -5.42 13.40
CA GLY A 282 7.59 -5.55 14.40
C GLY A 282 6.89 -6.91 14.35
N GLU A 283 5.92 -7.14 15.24
CA GLU A 283 5.06 -8.34 15.18
C GLU A 283 3.93 -8.18 14.15
N THR A 284 3.54 -6.93 13.91
CA THR A 284 2.56 -6.54 12.89
C THR A 284 3.07 -5.36 12.07
N LEU A 285 2.55 -5.21 10.85
CA LEU A 285 2.87 -4.08 9.98
C LEU A 285 2.55 -2.74 10.64
N GLN A 286 1.38 -2.62 11.26
CA GLN A 286 0.95 -1.40 11.94
C GLN A 286 1.89 -1.02 13.08
N GLN A 287 2.36 -1.99 13.88
CA GLN A 287 3.33 -1.73 14.94
C GLN A 287 4.66 -1.24 14.37
N ALA A 288 5.18 -1.91 13.34
CA ALA A 288 6.43 -1.54 12.71
C ALA A 288 6.38 -0.12 12.09
N ILE A 289 5.26 0.23 11.45
CA ILE A 289 5.04 1.58 10.91
C ILE A 289 4.93 2.60 12.04
N LEU A 290 4.16 2.33 13.10
CA LEU A 290 4.02 3.22 14.25
C LEU A 290 5.38 3.52 14.90
N ASP A 291 6.22 2.50 15.07
CA ASP A 291 7.58 2.65 15.59
C ASP A 291 8.45 3.52 14.66
N GLY A 292 8.32 3.34 13.34
CA GLY A 292 8.95 4.19 12.32
C GLY A 292 8.52 5.64 12.42
N VAL A 293 7.21 5.90 12.54
CA VAL A 293 6.64 7.25 12.70
C VAL A 293 7.17 7.90 13.98
N HIS A 294 7.17 7.17 15.09
CA HIS A 294 7.69 7.66 16.35
C HIS A 294 9.16 8.08 16.26
N ARG A 295 10.00 7.28 15.57
CA ARG A 295 11.43 7.57 15.39
C ARG A 295 11.69 8.76 14.48
N ALA A 296 10.91 8.93 13.41
CA ALA A 296 11.19 9.91 12.37
C ALA A 296 10.52 11.28 12.58
N TYR A 297 9.33 11.32 13.18
CA TYR A 297 8.49 12.53 13.22
C TYR A 297 8.09 12.98 14.63
N GLY A 298 8.12 12.09 15.61
CA GLY A 298 7.85 12.41 17.02
C GLY A 298 6.36 12.37 17.41
N ALA A 299 6.06 12.86 18.63
CA ALA A 299 4.79 12.55 19.31
C ALA A 299 3.53 13.13 18.64
N ALA A 300 3.62 14.32 18.03
CA ALA A 300 2.48 14.95 17.37
C ALA A 300 2.04 14.15 16.13
N ASP A 301 3.00 13.67 15.35
CA ASP A 301 2.76 12.87 14.15
C ASP A 301 2.35 11.44 14.47
N VAL A 302 2.79 10.87 15.59
CA VAL A 302 2.25 9.62 16.12
C VAL A 302 0.75 9.75 16.42
N ALA A 303 0.34 10.84 17.09
CA ALA A 303 -1.06 11.08 17.36
C ALA A 303 -1.87 11.32 16.08
N LEU A 304 -1.29 11.99 15.08
CA LEU A 304 -1.90 12.15 13.76
C LEU A 304 -2.08 10.80 13.06
N PHE A 305 -1.01 10.00 12.98
CA PHE A 305 -1.01 8.66 12.40
C PHE A 305 -2.13 7.80 12.98
N GLN A 306 -2.22 7.69 14.31
CA GLN A 306 -3.23 6.86 14.98
C GLN A 306 -4.67 7.31 14.65
N ARG A 307 -4.92 8.62 14.61
CA ARG A 307 -6.24 9.15 14.20
C ARG A 307 -6.55 8.84 12.74
N LEU A 308 -5.56 9.00 11.86
CA LEU A 308 -5.72 8.73 10.43
C LEU A 308 -6.00 7.25 10.17
N VAL A 309 -5.29 6.33 10.83
CA VAL A 309 -5.52 4.88 10.67
C VAL A 309 -6.98 4.54 10.96
N VAL A 310 -7.50 4.94 12.13
CA VAL A 310 -8.88 4.66 12.54
C VAL A 310 -9.88 5.25 11.55
N ARG A 311 -9.65 6.49 11.08
CA ARG A 311 -10.58 7.12 10.14
C ARG A 311 -10.52 6.48 8.75
N ILE A 312 -9.35 6.14 8.25
CA ILE A 312 -9.18 5.48 6.95
C ILE A 312 -9.82 4.08 6.98
N GLU A 313 -9.65 3.31 8.06
CA GLU A 313 -10.34 2.03 8.24
C GLU A 313 -11.86 2.17 8.14
N GLN A 314 -12.42 3.21 8.77
CA GLN A 314 -13.85 3.51 8.65
C GLN A 314 -14.23 3.85 7.21
N VAL A 315 -13.46 4.71 6.53
CA VAL A 315 -13.71 5.09 5.13
C VAL A 315 -13.72 3.87 4.22
N ILE A 316 -12.76 2.95 4.39
CA ILE A 316 -12.72 1.70 3.62
C ILE A 316 -13.92 0.80 4.00
N ALA A 317 -14.22 0.66 5.28
CA ALA A 317 -15.33 -0.16 5.76
C ALA A 317 -16.69 0.33 5.22
N THR A 318 -16.90 1.64 5.13
CA THR A 318 -18.18 2.21 4.65
C THR A 318 -18.15 2.62 3.19
N ALA A 319 -17.03 2.42 2.48
CA ALA A 319 -16.79 2.95 1.14
C ALA A 319 -17.14 4.46 1.01
N ASP A 320 -16.78 5.25 2.02
CA ASP A 320 -17.13 6.68 2.12
C ASP A 320 -16.28 7.55 1.19
N ALA A 321 -16.65 7.57 -0.10
CA ALA A 321 -15.97 8.36 -1.12
C ALA A 321 -15.97 9.87 -0.83
N ASN A 322 -16.97 10.38 -0.10
CA ASN A 322 -17.05 11.80 0.23
C ASN A 322 -15.91 12.24 1.15
N ALA A 323 -15.46 11.36 2.04
CA ALA A 323 -14.31 11.63 2.91
C ALA A 323 -13.03 11.88 2.10
N LEU A 324 -12.89 11.29 0.91
CA LEU A 324 -11.69 11.39 0.07
C LEU A 324 -11.79 12.48 -1.02
N ARG A 325 -12.85 13.31 -0.97
CA ARG A 325 -13.08 14.32 -2.01
C ARG A 325 -12.01 15.42 -1.93
N VAL A 326 -11.37 15.66 -3.07
CA VAL A 326 -10.49 16.82 -3.28
C VAL A 326 -11.38 18.05 -3.51
N PRO A 327 -11.22 19.14 -2.73
CA PRO A 327 -11.94 20.39 -2.96
C PRO A 327 -11.60 20.94 -4.36
N GLY A 328 -12.64 21.30 -5.13
CA GLY A 328 -12.50 21.94 -6.44
C GLY A 328 -12.17 23.42 -6.37
#